data_AF-A0A0W8IDN1-F1
#
_entry.id   AF-A0A0W8IDN1-F1
#
_cell.length_a   1.000
_cell.length_b   1.000
_cell.length_c   1.000
_cell.angle_alpha   90.00
_cell.angle_beta   90.00
_cell.angle_gamma   90.00
#
_symmetry.space_group_name_H-M   'P 1'
#
loop_
_entity.id
_entity.type
_entity.pdbx_description
1 polymer ?
#
loop_
_entity_poly.entity_id
_entity_poly.type
_entity_poly.pdbx_seq_one_letter_code
_entity_poly.pdbx_strand_id
1 'polypeptide(L)'
;MRRVPELEFTVIRDTLGLNDANLSKNLKVLIQAGLVTVRKERSSARLDARRLTWVGLTAEGKKALETHLAALAEIAEGAPGVVGE
;
A
#
# COMPACT_ATOMS: atom_id res chain seq x y z
N MET A 1 19.48 6.33 -4.60
CA MET A 1 18.31 5.47 -4.30
C MET A 1 17.12 6.37 -4.00
N ARG A 2 16.09 6.36 -4.85
CA ARG A 2 14.88 7.18 -4.62
C ARG A 2 14.17 6.61 -3.39
N ARG A 3 14.02 7.42 -2.33
CA ARG A 3 13.22 7.02 -1.15
C ARG A 3 11.80 6.74 -1.64
N VAL A 4 11.31 5.53 -1.40
CA VAL A 4 9.90 5.21 -1.61
C VAL A 4 9.10 6.15 -0.71
N PRO A 5 8.05 6.83 -1.19
CA PRO A 5 7.17 7.59 -0.31
C PRO A 5 6.52 6.61 0.68
N GLU A 6 6.90 6.74 1.95
CA GLU A 6 6.38 5.92 3.06
C GLU A 6 5.26 6.70 3.76
N LEU A 7 4.20 6.01 4.15
CA LEU A 7 3.07 6.53 4.92
C LEU A 7 2.93 5.76 6.23
N GLU A 8 2.46 6.42 7.27
CA GLU A 8 2.17 5.74 8.54
C GLU A 8 0.93 4.84 8.40
N PHE A 9 0.96 3.66 9.02
CA PHE A 9 -0.17 2.72 9.04
C PHE A 9 -1.49 3.39 9.47
N THR A 10 -1.45 4.27 10.48
CA THR A 10 -2.63 4.98 10.99
C THR A 10 -3.21 5.93 9.94
N VAL A 11 -2.37 6.62 9.18
CA VAL A 11 -2.77 7.50 8.07
C VAL A 11 -3.44 6.68 6.96
N ILE A 12 -2.87 5.53 6.60
CA ILE A 12 -3.45 4.64 5.58
C ILE A 12 -4.81 4.11 6.06
N ARG A 13 -4.89 3.68 7.32
CA ARG A 13 -6.11 3.19 7.95
C ARG A 13 -7.23 4.23 7.88
N ASP A 14 -6.92 5.46 8.30
CA ASP A 14 -7.86 6.57 8.32
C ASP A 14 -8.31 6.95 6.90
N THR A 15 -7.36 7.09 5.97
CA THR A 15 -7.63 7.45 4.57
C THR A 15 -8.52 6.42 3.87
N LEU A 16 -8.33 5.13 4.15
CA LEU A 16 -9.09 4.04 3.55
C LEU A 16 -10.36 3.69 4.34
N GLY A 17 -10.61 4.31 5.50
CA GLY A 17 -11.74 3.98 6.37
C GLY A 17 -11.75 2.53 6.85
N LEU A 18 -10.58 1.89 6.94
CA LEU A 18 -10.46 0.48 7.33
C LEU A 18 -10.23 0.35 8.83
N ASN A 19 -10.59 -0.80 9.40
CA ASN A 19 -10.13 -1.16 10.75
C ASN A 19 -8.72 -1.80 10.70
N ASP A 20 -8.00 -1.73 11.82
CA ASP A 20 -6.63 -2.23 11.98
C ASP A 20 -6.46 -3.70 11.53
N ALA A 21 -7.44 -4.56 11.83
CA ALA A 21 -7.41 -5.97 11.47
C ALA A 21 -7.45 -6.18 9.94
N ASN A 22 -8.33 -5.45 9.25
CA ASN A 22 -8.50 -5.57 7.80
C ASN A 22 -7.27 -5.02 7.08
N LEU A 23 -6.79 -3.84 7.49
CA LEU A 23 -5.59 -3.26 6.90
C LEU A 23 -4.36 -4.16 7.14
N SER A 24 -4.20 -4.71 8.34
CA SER A 24 -3.09 -5.64 8.63
C SER A 24 -3.13 -6.90 7.77
N LYS A 25 -4.32 -7.47 7.54
CA LYS A 25 -4.50 -8.65 6.69
C LYS A 25 -4.15 -8.32 5.23
N ASN A 26 -4.62 -7.19 4.71
CA ASN A 26 -4.31 -6.75 3.35
C ASN A 26 -2.81 -6.48 3.17
N LEU A 27 -2.19 -5.75 4.10
CA LEU A 27 -0.76 -5.50 4.06
C LEU A 27 0.05 -6.80 4.11
N LYS A 28 -0.36 -7.79 4.92
CA LYS A 28 0.33 -9.08 4.95
C LYS A 28 0.33 -9.74 3.57
N VAL A 29 -0.79 -9.76 2.87
CA VAL A 29 -0.87 -10.32 1.50
C VAL A 29 0.04 -9.56 0.54
N LEU A 30 0.00 -8.22 0.58
CA LEU A 30 0.84 -7.38 -0.29
C LEU A 30 2.34 -7.52 0.00
N ILE A 31 2.73 -7.73 1.27
CA ILE A 31 4.13 -8.00 1.66
C ILE A 31 4.58 -9.35 1.11
N GLN A 32 3.74 -10.39 1.26
CA GLN A 32 4.06 -11.73 0.74
C GLN A 32 4.19 -11.73 -0.79
N ALA A 33 3.44 -10.86 -1.47
CA ALA A 33 3.56 -10.64 -2.91
C ALA A 33 4.73 -9.71 -3.32
N GLY A 34 5.51 -9.18 -2.37
CA GLY A 34 6.63 -8.27 -2.66
C GLY A 34 6.22 -6.87 -3.12
N LEU A 35 4.94 -6.50 -3.00
CA LEU A 35 4.39 -5.25 -3.51
C LEU A 35 4.53 -4.09 -2.52
N VAL A 36 4.62 -4.37 -1.22
CA VAL A 36 4.80 -3.35 -0.18
C VAL A 36 5.91 -3.72 0.80
N THR A 37 6.59 -2.70 1.31
CA THR A 37 7.57 -2.80 2.40
C THR A 37 6.99 -2.18 3.67
N VAL A 38 7.28 -2.80 4.81
CA VAL A 38 6.91 -2.28 6.12
C VAL A 38 8.16 -2.06 6.96
N ARG A 39 8.29 -0.85 7.51
CA ARG A 39 9.41 -0.45 8.36
C ARG A 39 8.89 -0.01 9.72
N LYS A 40 9.37 -0.65 10.78
CA LYS A 40 9.03 -0.26 12.17
C LYS A 40 10.08 0.72 12.67
N GLU A 41 9.66 1.91 13.05
CA GLU A 41 10.54 2.95 13.59
C GLU A 41 10.13 3.31 15.02
N ARG A 42 11.11 3.53 15.89
CA ARG A 42 10.84 4.03 17.23
C ARG A 42 10.60 5.53 17.14
N SER A 43 9.45 6.01 17.63
CA SER A 43 9.18 7.44 17.76
C SER A 43 10.25 8.07 18.65
N SER A 44 11.08 8.97 18.12
CA SER A 44 12.03 9.75 18.92
C SER A 44 11.37 10.95 19.62
N ALA A 45 10.11 11.26 19.27
CA ALA A 45 9.44 12.52 19.61
C ALA A 45 8.43 12.46 20.78
N ARG A 46 8.06 11.28 21.30
CA ARG A 46 7.15 11.15 22.46
C ARG A 46 7.56 9.99 23.37
N LEU A 47 7.51 10.22 24.69
CA LEU A 47 7.80 9.21 25.74
C LEU A 47 6.84 8.00 25.68
N ASP A 48 5.66 8.14 25.08
CA ASP A 48 4.72 7.06 24.80
C ASP A 48 5.24 6.22 23.63
N ALA A 49 6.06 5.22 23.95
CA ALA A 49 6.85 4.33 23.09
C ALA A 49 6.08 3.50 22.03
N ARG A 50 5.06 4.04 21.37
CA ARG A 50 4.39 3.42 20.23
C ARG A 50 5.34 3.42 19.04
N ARG A 51 5.65 2.21 18.57
CA ARG A 51 6.43 1.97 17.35
C ARG A 51 5.60 2.45 16.16
N LEU A 52 6.12 3.42 15.41
CA LEU A 52 5.53 3.81 14.13
C LEU A 52 5.73 2.69 13.12
N THR A 53 4.67 2.39 12.38
CA THR A 53 4.72 1.42 11.29
C THR A 53 4.58 2.19 10.00
N TRP A 54 5.70 2.34 9.30
CA TRP A 54 5.77 2.94 7.98
C TRP A 54 5.50 1.87 6.92
N VAL A 55 4.71 2.22 5.92
CA VAL A 55 4.37 1.36 4.79
C VAL A 55 4.71 2.11 3.51
N GLY A 56 5.40 1.45 2.60
CA GLY A 56 5.75 2.00 1.28
C GLY A 56 5.55 0.98 0.17
N LEU A 57 5.26 1.45 -1.04
CA LEU A 57 5.16 0.61 -2.23
C LEU A 57 6.55 0.26 -2.78
N THR A 58 6.78 -0.99 -3.16
CA THR A 58 7.97 -1.34 -3.94
C THR A 58 7.85 -0.82 -5.37
N ALA A 59 8.93 -0.88 -6.14
CA ALA A 59 8.87 -0.55 -7.57
C ALA A 59 7.86 -1.46 -8.31
N GLU A 60 7.85 -2.74 -7.96
CA GLU A 60 6.89 -3.73 -8.49
C GLU A 60 5.46 -3.44 -8.01
N GLY A 61 5.28 -3.11 -6.73
CA GLY A 61 3.99 -2.71 -6.19
C GLY A 61 3.40 -1.48 -6.84
N LYS A 62 4.25 -0.49 -7.14
CA LYS A 62 3.82 0.70 -7.87
C LYS A 62 3.34 0.34 -9.28
N LYS A 63 4.11 -0.45 -10.02
CA LYS A 63 3.73 -0.91 -11.37
C LYS A 63 2.43 -1.72 -11.34
N ALA A 64 2.28 -2.66 -10.39
CA ALA A 64 1.09 -3.47 -10.26
C ALA A 64 -0.16 -2.62 -9.96
N LEU A 65 -0.02 -1.60 -9.10
CA LEU A 65 -1.10 -0.66 -8.81
C LEU A 65 -1.48 0.16 -10.05
N GLU A 66 -0.49 0.70 -10.78
CA GLU A 66 -0.71 1.47 -12.00
C GLU A 66 -1.43 0.62 -13.07
N THR A 67 -1.01 -0.63 -13.28
CA THR A 67 -1.69 -1.57 -14.17
C THR A 67 -3.12 -1.88 -13.70
N HIS A 68 -3.34 -2.07 -12.41
CA HIS A 68 -4.67 -2.36 -11.88
C HIS A 68 -5.63 -1.17 -12.07
N LEU A 69 -5.16 0.05 -11.80
CA LEU A 69 -5.94 1.27 -12.01
C LEU A 69 -6.25 1.51 -13.48
N ALA A 70 -5.30 1.22 -14.38
CA ALA A 70 -5.54 1.28 -15.82
C ALA A 70 -6.66 0.32 -16.24
N ALA A 71 -6.61 -0.94 -15.79
CA ALA A 71 -7.65 -1.92 -16.09
C ALA A 71 -9.02 -1.50 -15.52
N LEU A 72 -9.06 -0.92 -14.31
CA LEU A 72 -10.31 -0.40 -13.74
C LEU A 72 -10.84 0.81 -14.54
N ALA A 73 -9.96 1.68 -15.04
CA ALA A 73 -10.35 2.79 -15.91
C ALA A 73 -10.93 2.27 -17.23
N GLU A 74 -10.30 1.28 -17.86
CA GLU A 74 -10.82 0.66 -19.09
C GLU A 74 -12.23 0.06 -18.88
N ILE A 75 -12.44 -0.64 -17.77
CA ILE A 75 -13.76 -1.18 -17.41
C ILE A 75 -14.78 -0.04 -17.20
N ALA A 76 -14.39 1.02 -16.50
CA ALA A 76 -15.27 2.16 -16.23
C ALA A 76 -15.61 2.98 -17.49
N GLU A 77 -14.69 3.07 -18.44
CA GLU A 77 -14.87 3.73 -19.73
C GLU A 77 -15.61 2.86 -20.76
N GLY A 78 -15.90 1.60 -20.41
CA GLY A 78 -16.67 0.67 -21.25
C GLY A 78 -15.87 0.07 -22.41
N ALA A 79 -14.53 0.09 -22.33
CA ALA A 79 -13.70 -0.58 -23.31
C ALA A 79 -13.79 -2.11 -23.11
N PRO A 80 -14.07 -2.90 -24.17
CA PRO A 80 -14.01 -4.35 -24.08
C PRO A 80 -12.56 -4.75 -23.78
N GLY A 81 -12.34 -5.33 -22.59
CA GLY A 81 -11.02 -5.64 -22.06
C GLY A 81 -10.17 -6.41 -23.08
N VAL A 82 -8.97 -5.90 -23.33
CA VAL A 82 -7.93 -6.65 -24.02
C VAL A 82 -7.50 -7.80 -23.10
N VAL A 83 -8.11 -8.95 -23.33
CA VAL A 83 -7.59 -10.25 -22.91
C VAL A 83 -6.27 -10.45 -23.66
N GLY A 84 -5.17 -10.07 -23.01
CA GLY A 84 -3.82 -10.34 -23.47
C GLY A 84 -3.46 -11.80 -23.28
N GLU A 85 -3.07 -12.42 -24.38
CA GLU A 85 -2.70 -13.82 -24.65
C GLU A 85 -1.67 -14.47 -23.70
#